data_AF-A0AAV2BIS0-F1
#
_entry.id   AF-A0AAV2BIS0-F1
#
_cell.length_a   1.000
_cell.length_b   1.000
_cell.length_c   1.000
_cell.angle_alpha   90.00
_cell.angle_beta   90.00
_cell.angle_gamma   90.00
#
_symmetry.space_group_name_H-M   'P 1'
#
loop_
_entity.id
_entity.type
_entity.pdbx_description
1 polymer ?
#
loop_
_entity_poly.entity_id
_entity_poly.type
_entity_poly.pdbx_seq_one_letter_code
_entity_poly.pdbx_strand_id
1 'polypeptide(L)'
;TNVQALGSLVPQHETPDMSPKESGYMLVIPQHEPVNTRGRLSAVQLWVIESGAMAVMVLRRKCPESAICPVIRDIRTCSKEDSFCAQLHTCTSTKILKCPHHRLNKVLEFEIVHIIQITVETGHQYVTLTDTPEVLPGDIIGFISTMAKVAYRKPYLKEDPDLGAITFDVKETVIPQEILTSTQKLHYFQAIVNNPIELGVQYLFNKKIGMHDVVMKLSNKFSTIPVIRKQEVDSQRPLSGLKLSVTPPDVSTTEQVVIEIKISGGTFVDVVWEFGDGRSKKEFLREVKKGGKYEKTYKYPEPGVYVIKVRASNPHANFSQSHVLRAQRPVLPIYGVTTNTPQILPSKFQSFFFPFVLLLF
;
A
#
# COMPACT_ATOMS: atom_id res chain seq x y z
N THR A 1 -7.19 18.67 8.10
CA THR A 1 -5.82 18.41 8.54
C THR A 1 -5.63 19.10 9.87
N ASN A 2 -4.89 18.49 10.79
CA ASN A 2 -4.37 19.25 11.92
C ASN A 2 -3.11 19.96 11.43
N VAL A 3 -3.03 21.27 11.65
CA VAL A 3 -1.90 22.10 11.24
C VAL A 3 -1.08 22.40 12.47
N GLN A 4 0.22 22.12 12.42
CA GLN A 4 1.19 22.52 13.42
C GLN A 4 2.10 23.57 12.81
N ALA A 5 2.17 24.73 13.44
CA ALA A 5 3.12 25.78 13.11
C ALA A 5 4.28 25.72 14.11
N LEU A 6 5.51 25.62 13.63
CA LEU A 6 6.72 25.45 14.43
C LEU A 6 7.62 26.66 14.28
N GLY A 7 8.01 27.29 15.39
CA GLY A 7 8.85 28.48 15.40
C GLY A 7 8.06 29.78 15.58
N SER A 8 8.80 30.91 15.56
CA SER A 8 8.27 32.22 15.92
C SER A 8 7.18 32.70 14.97
N LEU A 9 6.18 33.39 15.52
CA LEU A 9 5.15 34.04 14.73
C LEU A 9 5.79 35.06 13.77
N VAL A 10 5.49 34.93 12.48
CA VAL A 10 6.00 35.83 11.44
C VAL A 10 5.01 36.96 11.20
N PRO A 11 5.36 38.23 11.48
CA PRO A 11 4.46 39.35 11.27
C PRO A 11 4.22 39.58 9.76
N GLN A 12 3.04 40.10 9.40
CA GLN A 12 2.71 40.42 7.99
C GLN A 12 3.27 41.78 7.52
N HIS A 13 3.72 42.61 8.47
CA HIS A 13 4.33 43.90 8.22
C HIS A 13 5.63 44.01 9.01
N GLU A 14 6.53 44.88 8.55
CA GLU A 14 7.78 45.16 9.27
C GLU A 14 7.45 45.71 10.67
N THR A 15 8.17 45.21 11.68
CA THR A 15 8.00 45.62 13.08
C THR A 15 9.22 46.40 13.56
N PRO A 16 9.08 47.35 14.51
CA PRO A 16 10.21 48.17 14.96
C PRO A 16 11.36 47.39 15.62
N ASP A 17 11.09 46.19 16.12
CA ASP A 17 12.06 45.28 16.74
C ASP A 17 12.77 44.36 15.73
N MET A 18 12.34 44.39 14.47
CA MET A 18 12.98 43.65 13.38
C MET A 18 14.33 44.27 13.05
N SER A 19 15.39 43.46 13.15
CA SER A 19 16.74 43.89 12.83
C SER A 19 17.03 43.71 11.34
N PRO A 20 17.38 44.77 10.59
CA PRO A 20 17.75 44.67 9.17
C PRO A 20 19.20 44.18 8.96
N LYS A 21 19.93 43.87 10.03
CA LYS A 21 21.34 43.45 9.98
C LYS A 21 21.47 41.96 9.73
N GLU A 22 22.60 41.54 9.19
CA GLU A 22 22.93 40.13 8.96
C GLU A 22 22.93 39.31 10.26
N SER A 23 22.39 38.09 10.18
CA SER A 23 22.43 37.15 11.30
C SER A 23 23.86 36.68 11.59
N GLY A 24 24.69 36.55 10.53
CA GLY A 24 26.02 35.95 10.60
C GLY A 24 26.00 34.42 10.74
N TYR A 25 24.81 33.79 10.72
CA TYR A 25 24.64 32.35 10.84
C TYR A 25 24.18 31.76 9.51
N MET A 26 24.92 30.77 9.03
CA MET A 26 24.57 30.02 7.82
C MET A 26 23.48 28.99 8.13
N LEU A 27 23.59 28.30 9.26
CA LEU A 27 22.62 27.33 9.77
C LEU A 27 21.86 27.94 10.94
N VAL A 28 20.53 27.84 10.93
CA VAL A 28 19.67 28.28 12.03
C VAL A 28 18.62 27.22 12.33
N ILE A 29 18.37 26.98 13.62
CA ILE A 29 17.35 26.07 14.12
C ILE A 29 16.40 26.88 15.04
N PRO A 30 15.25 27.33 14.51
CA PRO A 30 14.36 28.24 15.25
C PRO A 30 13.69 27.55 16.44
N GLN A 31 13.79 28.16 17.63
CA GLN A 31 13.13 27.78 18.90
C GLN A 31 13.20 26.30 19.34
N HIS A 32 13.90 25.44 18.59
CA HIS A 32 14.05 23.99 18.81
C HIS A 32 12.75 23.24 19.12
N GLU A 33 11.60 23.80 18.75
CA GLU A 33 10.31 23.16 19.01
C GLU A 33 10.20 21.92 18.14
N PRO A 34 10.09 20.72 18.75
CA PRO A 34 9.98 19.51 17.97
C PRO A 34 8.59 19.42 17.32
N VAL A 35 8.56 18.76 16.18
CA VAL A 35 7.33 18.24 15.58
C VAL A 35 6.61 17.39 16.63
N ASN A 36 5.32 17.67 16.88
CA ASN A 36 4.55 17.00 17.94
C ASN A 36 3.82 15.76 17.40
N THR A 37 3.42 15.80 16.13
CA THR A 37 2.67 14.73 15.49
C THR A 37 3.27 14.40 14.13
N ARG A 38 3.04 13.17 13.67
CA ARG A 38 3.51 12.74 12.34
C ARG A 38 2.73 13.54 11.32
N GLY A 39 3.42 14.03 10.29
CA GLY A 39 2.78 14.82 9.27
C GLY A 39 3.71 15.00 8.07
N ARG A 40 3.40 16.00 7.27
CA ARG A 40 4.23 16.44 6.16
C ARG A 40 4.56 17.91 6.29
N LEU A 41 5.84 18.24 6.14
CA LEU A 41 6.24 19.63 6.03
C LEU A 41 5.72 20.17 4.69
N SER A 42 4.88 21.20 4.74
CA SER A 42 4.06 21.60 3.58
C SER A 42 4.37 23.00 3.08
N ALA A 43 4.75 23.88 4.00
CA ALA A 43 5.08 25.27 3.69
C ALA A 43 6.03 25.81 4.77
N VAL A 44 6.67 26.92 4.45
CA VAL A 44 7.35 27.77 5.42
C VAL A 44 6.86 29.21 5.28
N GLN A 45 6.73 29.89 6.39
CA GLN A 45 6.43 31.30 6.47
C GLN A 45 7.65 32.01 7.06
N LEU A 46 8.08 33.10 6.45
CA LEU A 46 9.27 33.82 6.91
C LEU A 46 9.24 35.28 6.49
N TRP A 47 10.06 36.10 7.17
CA TRP A 47 10.35 37.46 6.73
C TRP A 47 11.78 37.55 6.21
N VAL A 48 11.94 38.06 4.99
CA VAL A 48 13.22 38.06 4.27
C VAL A 48 13.72 39.48 4.12
N ILE A 49 14.97 39.73 4.53
CA ILE A 49 15.66 41.01 4.37
C ILE A 49 16.32 41.08 3.00
N GLU A 50 16.91 39.98 2.54
CA GLU A 50 17.60 39.89 1.25
C GLU A 50 17.13 38.66 0.50
N SER A 51 16.71 38.87 -0.75
CA SER A 51 16.24 37.79 -1.63
C SER A 51 17.36 36.83 -2.01
N GLY A 52 17.05 35.55 -2.17
CA GLY A 52 18.02 34.59 -2.65
C GLY A 52 17.58 33.14 -2.45
N ALA A 53 18.51 32.23 -2.74
CA ALA A 53 18.35 30.83 -2.42
C ALA A 53 18.57 30.57 -0.92
N MET A 54 17.79 29.63 -0.38
CA MET A 54 17.98 29.05 0.95
C MET A 54 17.45 27.62 0.96
N ALA A 55 17.76 26.86 2.01
CA ALA A 55 17.24 25.51 2.16
C ALA A 55 16.50 25.34 3.49
N VAL A 56 15.44 24.54 3.49
CA VAL A 56 14.75 24.09 4.70
C VAL A 56 15.17 22.66 4.99
N MET A 57 15.44 22.35 6.26
CA MET A 57 15.91 21.02 6.66
C MET A 57 15.01 20.39 7.70
N VAL A 58 14.89 19.07 7.58
CA VAL A 58 14.32 18.21 8.62
C VAL A 58 15.47 17.52 9.34
N LEU A 59 15.62 17.84 10.62
CA LEU A 59 16.67 17.33 11.50
C LEU A 59 16.08 16.27 12.42
N ARG A 60 16.62 15.06 12.35
CA ARG A 60 16.24 13.95 13.23
C ARG A 60 17.35 13.69 14.22
N ARG A 61 17.00 13.62 15.50
CA ARG A 61 17.99 13.29 16.53
C ARG A 61 18.51 11.87 16.30
N LYS A 62 19.82 11.71 16.20
CA LYS A 62 20.49 10.41 16.11
C LYS A 62 20.69 9.87 17.52
N CYS A 63 20.14 8.71 17.81
CA CYS A 63 20.36 8.06 19.09
C CYS A 63 21.44 6.99 18.99
N PRO A 64 22.24 6.78 20.05
CA PRO A 64 23.21 5.69 20.08
C PRO A 64 22.50 4.35 19.86
N GLU A 65 23.16 3.42 19.17
CA GLU A 65 22.63 2.17 18.56
C GLU A 65 21.89 1.17 19.48
N SER A 66 21.52 1.54 20.70
CA SER A 66 20.72 0.76 21.63
C SER A 66 19.64 1.56 22.37
N ALA A 67 19.57 2.87 22.14
CA ALA A 67 18.56 3.75 22.73
C ALA A 67 17.52 4.11 21.66
N ILE A 68 16.27 3.73 21.90
CA ILE A 68 15.13 4.31 21.19
C ILE A 68 15.20 5.81 21.49
N CYS A 69 15.44 6.65 20.47
CA CYS A 69 15.17 8.08 20.62
C CYS A 69 13.75 8.18 21.16
N PRO A 70 13.52 8.82 22.33
CA PRO A 70 12.17 8.97 22.82
C PRO A 70 11.42 9.73 21.74
N VAL A 71 10.72 8.99 20.88
CA VAL A 71 9.73 9.53 19.97
C VAL A 71 8.81 10.25 20.91
N ILE A 72 8.67 11.55 20.71
CA ILE A 72 7.72 12.37 21.47
C ILE A 72 6.33 11.91 21.00
N ARG A 73 5.93 10.73 21.45
CA ARG A 73 4.61 10.18 21.23
C ARG A 73 4.12 9.50 22.46
N ASP A 74 2.84 9.75 22.62
CA ASP A 74 1.89 9.10 23.47
C ASP A 74 1.98 9.58 24.90
N ILE A 75 0.92 10.30 25.28
CA ILE A 75 0.51 10.62 26.64
C ILE A 75 0.90 9.44 27.52
N ARG A 76 2.01 9.57 28.26
CA ARG A 76 2.42 8.54 29.20
C ARG A 76 1.69 8.80 30.49
N THR A 77 0.54 8.14 30.65
CA THR A 77 -0.10 7.99 31.94
C THR A 77 0.70 6.97 32.75
N CYS A 78 1.45 7.47 33.73
CA CYS A 78 2.09 6.60 34.72
C CYS A 78 1.03 5.94 35.60
N SER A 79 1.32 4.73 36.08
CA SER A 79 0.46 4.08 37.08
C SER A 79 0.48 4.89 38.39
N LYS A 80 -0.52 4.73 39.27
CA LYS A 80 -0.64 5.53 40.51
C LYS A 80 0.60 5.47 41.42
N GLU A 81 1.44 4.45 41.27
CA GLU A 81 2.62 4.20 42.09
C GLU A 81 3.94 4.59 41.39
N ASP A 82 3.87 5.08 40.15
CA ASP A 82 5.01 5.51 39.36
C ASP A 82 5.04 7.04 39.23
N SER A 83 6.24 7.62 39.21
CA SER A 83 6.46 9.03 38.91
C SER A 83 7.05 9.16 37.51
N PHE A 84 6.60 10.16 36.74
CA PHE A 84 7.19 10.43 35.42
C PHE A 84 8.56 11.11 35.60
N CYS A 85 9.60 10.48 35.05
CA CYS A 85 10.95 11.03 35.05
C CYS A 85 11.20 11.77 33.73
N ALA A 86 11.07 13.11 33.76
CA ALA A 86 11.16 13.96 32.58
C ALA A 86 12.49 13.82 31.83
N GLN A 87 13.60 13.53 32.54
CA GLN A 87 14.92 13.34 31.93
C GLN A 87 15.06 12.03 31.14
N LEU A 88 14.29 10.99 31.51
CA LEU A 88 14.31 9.69 30.86
C LEU A 88 13.13 9.49 29.90
N HIS A 89 12.12 10.37 29.94
CA HIS A 89 10.85 10.21 29.25
C HIS A 89 10.15 8.86 29.55
N THR A 90 10.31 8.33 30.78
CA THR A 90 9.71 7.07 31.22
C THR A 90 9.08 7.21 32.62
N CYS A 91 8.11 6.33 32.92
CA CYS A 91 7.55 6.20 34.27
C CYS A 91 8.51 5.36 35.12
N THR A 92 8.89 5.86 36.28
CA THR A 92 9.80 5.19 37.22
C THR A 92 9.06 4.84 38.50
N SER A 93 9.25 3.63 39.01
CA SER A 93 8.71 3.21 40.30
C SER A 93 9.22 4.13 41.42
N THR A 94 8.31 4.46 42.34
CA THR A 94 8.54 5.24 43.58
C THR A 94 9.69 4.73 44.46
N LYS A 95 10.25 3.54 44.19
CA LYS A 95 11.48 3.04 44.84
C LYS A 95 12.75 3.79 44.43
N ILE A 96 12.72 4.57 43.34
CA ILE A 96 13.83 5.41 42.91
C ILE A 96 13.58 6.84 43.41
N LEU A 97 14.21 7.20 44.53
CA LEU A 97 13.97 8.47 45.26
C LEU A 97 14.32 9.75 44.47
N LYS A 98 15.09 9.63 43.37
CA LYS A 98 15.47 10.73 42.49
C LYS A 98 15.60 10.22 41.05
N CYS A 99 14.93 10.88 40.10
CA CYS A 99 15.13 10.72 38.66
C CYS A 99 16.65 10.79 38.41
N PRO A 100 17.29 9.71 37.91
CA PRO A 100 18.74 9.66 37.78
C PRO A 100 19.20 10.82 36.90
N HIS A 101 20.09 11.67 37.42
CA HIS A 101 20.81 12.62 36.59
C HIS A 101 21.70 11.81 35.65
N HIS A 102 21.18 11.44 34.49
CA HIS A 102 22.05 11.12 33.39
C HIS A 102 22.79 12.42 33.07
N ARG A 103 24.06 12.50 33.49
CA ARG A 103 25.04 13.34 32.81
C ARG A 103 25.14 12.80 31.40
N LEU A 104 24.22 13.23 30.53
CA LEU A 104 24.31 13.06 29.09
C LEU A 104 25.49 13.93 28.62
N ASN A 105 26.72 13.47 28.88
CA ASN A 105 27.90 13.87 28.12
C ASN A 105 27.87 13.26 26.70
N LYS A 106 26.68 12.91 26.18
CA LYS A 106 26.50 12.49 24.80
C LYS A 106 25.95 13.68 24.04
N VAL A 107 26.88 14.31 23.32
CA VAL A 107 26.62 15.27 22.24
C VAL A 107 25.47 14.72 21.40
N LEU A 108 24.37 15.45 21.33
CA LEU A 108 23.21 15.01 20.57
C LEU A 108 23.47 15.35 19.11
N GLU A 109 23.80 14.34 18.31
CA GLU A 109 23.94 14.51 16.87
C GLU A 109 22.55 14.60 16.23
N PHE A 110 22.35 15.56 15.33
CA PHE A 110 21.18 15.59 14.45
C PHE A 110 21.56 15.05 13.08
N GLU A 111 20.86 14.05 12.59
CA GLU A 111 20.93 13.61 11.21
C GLU A 111 20.01 14.48 10.34
N ILE A 112 20.50 14.91 9.19
CA ILE A 112 19.71 15.63 8.19
C ILE A 112 18.99 14.60 7.34
N VAL A 113 17.67 14.50 7.52
CA VAL A 113 16.85 13.52 6.81
C VAL A 113 16.38 14.08 5.46
N HIS A 114 16.09 15.38 5.42
CA HIS A 114 15.62 16.06 4.21
C HIS A 114 16.20 17.46 4.12
N ILE A 115 16.52 17.88 2.88
CA ILE A 115 16.92 19.24 2.52
C ILE A 115 16.06 19.67 1.34
N ILE A 116 15.35 20.78 1.49
CA ILE A 116 14.42 21.30 0.48
C ILE A 116 14.91 22.69 0.07
N GLN A 117 15.34 22.82 -1.18
CA GLN A 117 15.80 24.09 -1.72
C GLN A 117 14.60 24.98 -2.05
N ILE A 118 14.65 26.23 -1.62
CA ILE A 118 13.65 27.26 -1.92
C ILE A 118 14.33 28.55 -2.35
N THR A 119 13.61 29.37 -3.11
CA THR A 119 14.02 30.73 -3.46
C THR A 119 13.00 31.69 -2.88
N VAL A 120 13.47 32.77 -2.27
CA VAL A 120 12.62 33.73 -1.57
C VAL A 120 12.94 35.15 -1.98
N GLU A 121 11.92 36.00 -1.96
CA GLU A 121 12.01 37.44 -2.24
C GLU A 121 11.95 38.25 -0.93
N THR A 122 12.41 39.50 -0.98
CA THR A 122 12.38 40.41 0.17
C THR A 122 10.96 40.67 0.68
N GLY A 123 10.77 40.75 1.98
CA GLY A 123 9.49 40.98 2.66
C GLY A 123 8.86 39.73 3.26
N HIS A 124 7.55 39.79 3.52
CA HIS A 124 6.77 38.65 4.00
C HIS A 124 6.64 37.58 2.92
N GLN A 125 6.94 36.33 3.27
CA GLN A 125 6.82 35.22 2.34
C GLN A 125 6.06 34.05 2.98
N TYR A 126 5.16 33.45 2.20
CA TYR A 126 4.55 32.17 2.47
C TYR A 126 4.87 31.23 1.32
N VAL A 127 5.84 30.35 1.53
CA VAL A 127 6.39 29.47 0.49
C VAL A 127 5.80 28.08 0.66
N THR A 128 4.97 27.67 -0.31
CA THR A 128 4.49 26.28 -0.37
C THR A 128 5.61 25.41 -0.94
N LEU A 129 5.94 24.32 -0.25
CA LEU A 129 7.03 23.44 -0.67
C LEU A 129 6.55 22.48 -1.74
N THR A 130 7.37 22.29 -2.78
CA THR A 130 7.11 21.34 -3.86
C THR A 130 7.32 19.90 -3.39
N ASP A 131 8.41 19.66 -2.67
CA ASP A 131 8.63 18.43 -1.91
C ASP A 131 8.05 18.57 -0.51
N THR A 132 7.20 17.62 -0.11
CA THR A 132 6.52 17.63 1.19
C THR A 132 6.95 16.44 2.02
N PRO A 133 8.18 16.46 2.57
CA PRO A 133 8.73 15.29 3.24
C PRO A 133 7.93 14.95 4.48
N GLU A 134 7.92 13.67 4.79
CA GLU A 134 7.35 13.15 6.01
C GLU A 134 8.19 13.59 7.21
N VAL A 135 7.52 14.12 8.23
CA VAL A 135 8.14 14.48 9.51
C VAL A 135 7.57 13.61 10.62
N LEU A 136 8.45 13.18 11.51
CA LEU A 136 8.15 12.35 12.67
C LEU A 136 8.16 13.20 13.95
N PRO A 137 7.42 12.78 14.98
CA PRO A 137 7.50 13.44 16.27
C PRO A 137 8.92 13.43 16.84
N GLY A 138 9.37 14.59 17.30
CA GLY A 138 10.75 14.80 17.75
C GLY A 138 11.70 15.31 16.67
N ASP A 139 11.30 15.30 15.40
CA ASP A 139 12.07 15.97 14.34
C ASP A 139 12.04 17.50 14.60
N ILE A 140 13.12 18.18 14.25
CA ILE A 140 13.26 19.63 14.36
C ILE A 140 13.39 20.21 12.95
N ILE A 141 12.82 21.40 12.73
CA ILE A 141 12.92 22.08 11.44
C ILE A 141 13.93 23.22 11.56
N GLY A 142 14.91 23.25 10.67
CA GLY A 142 15.90 24.31 10.56
C GLY A 142 15.97 24.86 9.14
N PHE A 143 16.81 25.86 8.93
CA PHE A 143 17.10 26.38 7.60
C PHE A 143 18.58 26.72 7.41
N ILE A 144 19.01 26.71 6.15
CA ILE A 144 20.32 27.16 5.69
C ILE A 144 20.13 28.42 4.85
N SER A 145 20.73 29.52 5.29
CA SER A 145 20.81 30.78 4.55
C SER A 145 22.11 30.81 3.75
N THR A 146 22.05 30.55 2.44
CA THR A 146 23.23 30.67 1.55
C THR A 146 23.31 32.04 0.90
N MET A 147 22.19 32.51 0.34
CA MET A 147 22.08 33.83 -0.30
C MET A 147 20.99 34.68 0.34
N ALA A 148 19.83 34.07 0.66
CA ALA A 148 18.76 34.79 1.32
C ALA A 148 19.14 35.13 2.77
N LYS A 149 18.53 36.19 3.32
CA LYS A 149 18.69 36.57 4.74
C LYS A 149 17.33 36.66 5.42
N VAL A 150 17.15 35.89 6.48
CA VAL A 150 15.92 35.88 7.28
C VAL A 150 16.01 36.94 8.37
N ALA A 151 14.96 37.74 8.53
CA ALA A 151 14.89 38.74 9.57
C ALA A 151 14.82 38.12 10.96
N TYR A 152 15.29 38.85 11.95
CA TYR A 152 15.26 38.42 13.34
C TYR A 152 15.01 39.60 14.28
N ARG A 153 14.68 39.28 15.53
CA ARG A 153 14.65 40.22 16.65
C ARG A 153 15.47 39.70 17.83
N LYS A 154 15.64 40.54 18.85
CA LYS A 154 16.17 40.08 20.13
C LYS A 154 15.08 39.28 20.88
N PRO A 155 15.45 38.19 21.57
CA PRO A 155 14.52 37.50 22.46
C PRO A 155 14.02 38.42 23.57
N TYR A 156 12.74 38.33 23.92
CA TYR A 156 12.17 38.97 25.10
C TYR A 156 12.54 38.21 26.37
N LEU A 157 12.27 38.81 27.53
CA LEU A 157 12.51 38.16 28.82
C LEU A 157 11.72 36.83 28.88
N LYS A 158 12.44 35.71 29.05
CA LYS A 158 11.93 34.30 29.08
C LYS A 158 11.75 33.61 27.73
N GLU A 159 12.14 34.22 26.62
CA GLU A 159 12.21 33.50 25.35
C GLU A 159 13.59 32.88 25.17
N ASP A 160 13.62 31.63 24.73
CA ASP A 160 14.85 30.96 24.37
C ASP A 160 15.31 31.43 22.96
N PRO A 161 16.58 31.84 22.80
CA PRO A 161 17.11 32.19 21.49
C PRO A 161 17.25 30.97 20.59
N ASP A 162 17.25 31.19 19.27
CA ASP A 162 17.55 30.14 18.30
C ASP A 162 18.99 29.65 18.46
N LEU A 163 19.26 28.39 18.13
CA LEU A 163 20.62 27.93 17.90
C LEU A 163 21.01 28.11 16.43
N GLY A 164 22.32 28.29 16.20
CA GLY A 164 22.86 28.38 14.86
C GLY A 164 24.35 28.07 14.81
N ALA A 165 24.84 27.88 13.59
CA ALA A 165 26.25 27.72 13.29
C ALA A 165 26.67 28.71 12.19
N ILE A 166 27.85 29.31 12.37
CA ILE A 166 28.39 30.32 11.44
C ILE A 166 28.83 29.65 10.14
N THR A 167 29.41 28.46 10.23
CA THR A 167 29.85 27.65 9.09
C THR A 167 29.17 26.29 9.13
N PHE A 168 28.66 25.83 8.00
CA PHE A 168 28.08 24.51 7.85
C PHE A 168 28.30 24.01 6.43
N ASP A 169 28.92 22.84 6.25
CA ASP A 169 29.03 22.22 4.93
C ASP A 169 27.75 21.43 4.64
N VAL A 170 27.02 21.84 3.61
CA VAL A 170 25.76 21.20 3.18
C VAL A 170 25.97 19.74 2.75
N LYS A 171 27.21 19.30 2.51
CA LYS A 171 27.56 17.90 2.25
C LYS A 171 27.56 17.03 3.50
N GLU A 172 27.61 17.62 4.70
CA GLU A 172 27.50 16.87 5.94
C GLU A 172 26.08 16.35 6.11
N THR A 173 25.96 15.08 6.51
CA THR A 173 24.67 14.43 6.80
C THR A 173 24.30 14.51 8.27
N VAL A 174 25.21 15.00 9.12
CA VAL A 174 25.07 15.07 10.57
C VAL A 174 25.52 16.43 11.06
N ILE A 175 24.74 17.05 11.94
CA ILE A 175 25.04 18.30 12.63
C ILE A 175 25.43 17.95 14.07
N PRO A 176 26.70 18.10 14.45
CA PRO A 176 27.12 17.97 15.85
C PRO A 176 26.50 19.07 16.70
N GLN A 177 26.04 18.76 17.91
CA GLN A 177 25.55 19.81 18.83
C GLN A 177 26.65 20.81 19.24
N GLU A 178 27.92 20.41 19.18
CA GLU A 178 29.06 21.26 19.56
C GLU A 178 29.25 22.48 18.65
N ILE A 179 28.84 22.40 17.39
CA ILE A 179 28.91 23.52 16.44
C ILE A 179 27.71 24.48 16.59
N LEU A 180 26.68 24.07 17.33
CA LEU A 180 25.49 24.87 17.57
C LEU A 180 25.72 25.79 18.76
N THR A 181 25.59 27.08 18.50
CA THR A 181 25.71 28.13 19.52
C THR A 181 24.41 28.91 19.61
N SER A 182 24.16 29.49 20.79
CA SER A 182 23.05 30.42 20.94
C SER A 182 23.26 31.63 20.05
N THR A 183 22.30 31.91 19.18
CA THR A 183 22.36 33.05 18.27
C THR A 183 22.11 34.39 18.96
N GLN A 184 21.54 34.36 20.18
CA GLN A 184 20.98 35.52 20.88
C GLN A 184 19.90 36.26 20.05
N LYS A 185 19.26 35.54 19.13
CA LYS A 185 18.30 36.06 18.14
C LYS A 185 17.10 35.12 18.06
N LEU A 186 15.96 35.67 17.63
CA LEU A 186 14.78 34.93 17.21
C LEU A 186 14.47 35.31 15.76
N HIS A 187 14.66 34.37 14.86
CA HIS A 187 14.40 34.53 13.44
C HIS A 187 12.90 34.42 13.17
N TYR A 188 12.38 35.31 12.34
CA TYR A 188 11.01 35.25 11.85
C TYR A 188 10.91 34.15 10.78
N PHE A 189 10.93 32.91 11.24
CA PHE A 189 10.77 31.70 10.46
C PHE A 189 9.80 30.76 11.18
N GLN A 190 8.84 30.25 10.43
CA GLN A 190 7.84 29.31 10.91
C GLN A 190 7.61 28.20 9.89
N ALA A 191 7.76 26.96 10.32
CA ALA A 191 7.49 25.79 9.50
C ALA A 191 6.05 25.31 9.68
N ILE A 192 5.38 24.95 8.58
CA ILE A 192 3.98 24.51 8.57
C ILE A 192 3.91 23.02 8.28
N VAL A 193 3.61 22.24 9.32
CA VAL A 193 3.47 20.79 9.26
C VAL A 193 1.99 20.42 9.22
N ASN A 194 1.59 19.69 8.18
CA ASN A 194 0.23 19.19 8.00
C ASN A 194 0.15 17.73 8.41
N ASN A 195 -0.71 17.42 9.39
CA ASN A 195 -1.04 16.05 9.76
C ASN A 195 -2.28 15.58 8.97
N PRO A 196 -2.16 14.52 8.14
CA PRO A 196 -3.29 13.97 7.42
C PRO A 196 -4.34 13.42 8.40
N ILE A 197 -5.61 13.77 8.20
CA ILE A 197 -6.70 13.17 8.96
C ILE A 197 -7.14 11.92 8.21
N GLU A 198 -7.01 10.76 8.85
CA GLU A 198 -7.57 9.51 8.34
C GLU A 198 -9.01 9.37 8.82
N LEU A 199 -9.96 9.34 7.89
CA LEU A 199 -11.37 9.10 8.16
C LEU A 199 -11.77 7.75 7.59
N GLY A 200 -12.06 6.79 8.47
CA GLY A 200 -12.63 5.50 8.09
C GLY A 200 -14.15 5.54 8.11
N VAL A 201 -14.80 5.18 7.01
CA VAL A 201 -16.25 4.97 6.94
C VAL A 201 -16.50 3.51 6.60
N GLN A 202 -17.30 2.83 7.41
CA GLN A 202 -17.73 1.47 7.14
C GLN A 202 -19.08 1.51 6.41
N TYR A 203 -19.17 0.79 5.29
CA TYR A 203 -20.40 0.70 4.49
C TYR A 203 -20.58 -0.72 3.95
N LEU A 204 -21.82 -1.21 3.93
CA LEU A 204 -22.18 -2.53 3.43
C LEU A 204 -23.02 -2.41 2.15
N PHE A 205 -22.49 -2.88 1.03
CA PHE A 205 -23.18 -2.91 -0.27
C PHE A 205 -24.19 -4.08 -0.35
N ASN A 206 -25.38 -3.93 0.23
CA ASN A 206 -26.37 -5.02 0.33
C ASN A 206 -27.55 -4.95 -0.67
N LYS A 207 -27.78 -3.82 -1.34
CA LYS A 207 -28.97 -3.63 -2.18
C LYS A 207 -28.78 -4.04 -3.64
N LYS A 208 -27.62 -3.76 -4.24
CA LYS A 208 -27.38 -3.96 -5.66
C LYS A 208 -25.94 -4.40 -5.90
N ILE A 209 -25.79 -5.40 -6.76
CA ILE A 209 -24.50 -5.94 -7.21
C ILE A 209 -24.04 -5.11 -8.41
N GLY A 210 -22.74 -4.93 -8.56
CA GLY A 210 -22.10 -4.16 -9.62
C GLY A 210 -21.31 -2.95 -9.11
N MET A 211 -21.00 -2.05 -10.03
CA MET A 211 -20.19 -0.86 -9.78
C MET A 211 -20.95 0.18 -8.96
N HIS A 212 -20.29 0.70 -7.93
CA HIS A 212 -20.76 1.79 -7.08
C HIS A 212 -19.73 2.91 -7.04
N ASP A 213 -20.20 4.15 -7.17
CA ASP A 213 -19.37 5.34 -6.99
C ASP A 213 -19.37 5.77 -5.52
N VAL A 214 -18.23 5.66 -4.86
CA VAL A 214 -18.01 6.27 -3.55
C VAL A 214 -17.48 7.69 -3.76
N VAL A 215 -18.29 8.68 -3.41
CA VAL A 215 -17.98 10.09 -3.61
C VAL A 215 -17.72 10.77 -2.27
N MET A 216 -16.50 11.27 -2.07
CA MET A 216 -16.13 12.09 -0.92
C MET A 216 -16.11 13.56 -1.32
N LYS A 217 -16.86 14.38 -0.60
CA LYS A 217 -16.93 15.83 -0.79
C LYS A 217 -16.37 16.54 0.45
N LEU A 218 -15.33 17.33 0.26
CA LEU A 218 -14.67 18.10 1.31
C LEU A 218 -14.87 19.60 1.04
N SER A 219 -15.35 20.33 2.05
CA SER A 219 -15.50 21.79 2.01
C SER A 219 -15.34 22.39 3.38
N ASN A 220 -14.82 23.61 3.46
CA ASN A 220 -14.82 24.43 4.66
C ASN A 220 -15.40 25.83 4.36
N LYS A 221 -15.53 26.68 5.39
CA LYS A 221 -16.07 28.04 5.25
C LYS A 221 -15.26 28.98 4.33
N PHE A 222 -14.05 28.58 3.97
CA PHE A 222 -13.14 29.30 3.07
C PHE A 222 -13.06 28.66 1.68
N SER A 223 -13.74 27.53 1.46
CA SER A 223 -13.73 26.81 0.19
C SER A 223 -14.83 27.38 -0.69
N THR A 224 -14.47 28.03 -1.79
CA THR A 224 -15.44 28.46 -2.81
C THR A 224 -15.97 27.28 -3.63
N ILE A 225 -15.14 26.26 -3.85
CA ILE A 225 -15.48 25.03 -4.56
C ILE A 225 -15.11 23.83 -3.68
N PRO A 226 -16.04 22.88 -3.45
CA PRO A 226 -15.75 21.68 -2.70
C PRO A 226 -14.79 20.75 -3.47
N VAL A 227 -13.82 20.18 -2.78
CA VAL A 227 -12.95 19.14 -3.33
C VAL A 227 -13.75 17.83 -3.39
N ILE A 228 -13.87 17.26 -4.59
CA ILE A 228 -14.60 16.02 -4.83
C ILE A 228 -13.61 14.93 -5.24
N ARG A 229 -13.64 13.81 -4.53
CA ARG A 229 -12.93 12.58 -4.91
C ARG A 229 -13.94 11.48 -5.14
N LYS A 230 -13.74 10.72 -6.22
CA LYS A 230 -14.57 9.58 -6.59
C LYS A 230 -13.71 8.33 -6.63
N GLN A 231 -14.23 7.25 -6.07
CA GLN A 231 -13.63 5.93 -6.13
C GLN A 231 -14.71 4.93 -6.56
N GLU A 232 -14.43 4.15 -7.59
CA GLU A 232 -15.30 3.08 -8.01
C GLU A 232 -15.04 1.84 -7.14
N VAL A 233 -16.12 1.21 -6.68
CA VAL A 233 -16.10 -0.03 -5.91
C VAL A 233 -17.02 -1.04 -6.59
N ASP A 234 -16.47 -2.17 -6.98
CA ASP A 234 -17.26 -3.27 -7.56
C ASP A 234 -17.73 -4.22 -6.45
N SER A 235 -19.04 -4.31 -6.28
CA SER A 235 -19.66 -5.28 -5.38
C SER A 235 -20.04 -6.53 -6.18
N GLN A 236 -19.46 -7.68 -5.83
CA GLN A 236 -19.73 -8.95 -6.50
C GLN A 236 -20.14 -10.05 -5.52
N ARG A 237 -20.93 -11.02 -6.00
CA ARG A 237 -21.22 -12.24 -5.23
C ARG A 237 -20.17 -13.32 -5.52
N PRO A 238 -19.63 -13.98 -4.49
CA PRO A 238 -18.72 -15.09 -4.69
C PRO A 238 -19.43 -16.30 -5.32
N LEU A 239 -18.66 -17.10 -6.05
CA LEU A 239 -19.09 -18.44 -6.46
C LEU A 239 -19.17 -19.34 -5.22
N SER A 240 -20.19 -20.19 -5.12
CA SER A 240 -20.32 -21.15 -4.00
C SER A 240 -20.08 -22.60 -4.40
N GLY A 241 -19.99 -22.90 -5.71
CA GLY A 241 -19.63 -24.24 -6.17
C GLY A 241 -19.85 -24.46 -7.67
N LEU A 242 -19.25 -25.55 -8.15
CA LEU A 242 -19.32 -26.02 -9.54
C LEU A 242 -19.49 -27.54 -9.54
N LYS A 243 -20.48 -28.04 -10.29
CA LYS A 243 -20.64 -29.47 -10.59
C LYS A 243 -20.60 -29.68 -12.10
N LEU A 244 -19.93 -30.75 -12.53
CA LEU A 244 -19.83 -31.15 -13.93
C LEU A 244 -20.59 -32.47 -14.13
N SER A 245 -21.29 -32.60 -15.25
CA SER A 245 -21.99 -33.81 -15.66
C SER A 245 -21.84 -33.98 -17.17
N VAL A 246 -21.49 -35.19 -17.60
CA VAL A 246 -21.20 -35.51 -19.01
C VAL A 246 -22.07 -36.68 -19.42
N THR A 247 -22.84 -36.51 -20.49
CA THR A 247 -23.84 -37.50 -20.94
C THR A 247 -23.76 -37.67 -22.45
N PRO A 248 -23.55 -38.90 -22.97
CA PRO A 248 -23.17 -40.11 -22.22
C PRO A 248 -21.73 -40.03 -21.65
N PRO A 249 -21.37 -40.86 -20.66
CA PRO A 249 -20.02 -40.84 -20.07
C PRO A 249 -18.93 -41.29 -21.07
N ASP A 250 -19.28 -42.21 -21.97
CA ASP A 250 -18.47 -42.65 -23.11
C ASP A 250 -19.30 -42.48 -24.39
N VAL A 251 -18.65 -42.21 -25.53
CA VAL A 251 -19.35 -41.82 -26.76
C VAL A 251 -18.74 -42.47 -28.00
N SER A 252 -19.56 -42.72 -29.03
CA SER A 252 -19.03 -43.06 -30.34
C SER A 252 -18.40 -41.82 -31.01
N THR A 253 -17.34 -41.98 -31.81
CA THR A 253 -16.77 -40.89 -32.63
C THR A 253 -17.77 -40.29 -33.62
N THR A 254 -18.92 -40.95 -33.87
CA THR A 254 -19.99 -40.45 -34.72
C THR A 254 -21.01 -39.58 -33.98
N GLU A 255 -21.09 -39.69 -32.65
CA GLU A 255 -22.12 -39.08 -31.80
C GLU A 255 -21.64 -37.80 -31.11
N GLN A 256 -22.57 -37.04 -30.53
CA GLN A 256 -22.27 -35.85 -29.73
C GLN A 256 -22.44 -36.17 -28.25
N VAL A 257 -21.56 -35.60 -27.42
CA VAL A 257 -21.68 -35.59 -25.97
C VAL A 257 -22.24 -34.25 -25.49
N VAL A 258 -23.10 -34.29 -24.47
CA VAL A 258 -23.58 -33.11 -23.75
C VAL A 258 -22.77 -32.94 -22.47
N ILE A 259 -22.10 -31.79 -22.33
CA ILE A 259 -21.31 -31.42 -21.16
C ILE A 259 -22.09 -30.33 -20.42
N GLU A 260 -22.73 -30.69 -19.30
CA GLU A 260 -23.51 -29.79 -18.44
C GLU A 260 -22.68 -29.39 -17.22
N ILE A 261 -22.66 -28.10 -16.88
CA ILE A 261 -22.23 -27.61 -15.58
C ILE A 261 -23.39 -27.00 -14.80
N LYS A 262 -23.34 -27.17 -13.48
CA LYS A 262 -24.20 -26.46 -12.52
C LYS A 262 -23.32 -25.55 -11.68
N ILE A 263 -23.56 -24.25 -11.79
CA ILE A 263 -22.85 -23.24 -11.01
C ILE A 263 -23.78 -22.73 -9.90
N SER A 264 -23.28 -22.72 -8.67
CA SER A 264 -24.02 -22.24 -7.51
C SER A 264 -23.70 -20.78 -7.23
N GLY A 265 -24.48 -19.87 -7.83
CA GLY A 265 -24.37 -18.42 -7.59
C GLY A 265 -23.09 -17.79 -8.14
N GLY A 266 -23.01 -16.47 -8.06
CA GLY A 266 -21.87 -15.68 -8.50
C GLY A 266 -22.28 -14.55 -9.45
N THR A 267 -21.42 -13.55 -9.58
CA THR A 267 -21.53 -12.49 -10.60
C THR A 267 -20.20 -12.29 -11.30
N PHE A 268 -20.26 -11.86 -12.56
CA PHE A 268 -19.11 -11.68 -13.45
C PHE A 268 -18.19 -12.90 -13.47
N VAL A 269 -18.78 -14.04 -13.81
CA VAL A 269 -18.11 -15.34 -13.80
C VAL A 269 -17.54 -15.64 -15.18
N ASP A 270 -16.24 -15.87 -15.24
CA ASP A 270 -15.55 -16.43 -16.41
C ASP A 270 -15.62 -17.95 -16.36
N VAL A 271 -16.18 -18.56 -17.41
CA VAL A 271 -16.25 -20.02 -17.59
C VAL A 271 -15.36 -20.42 -18.74
N VAL A 272 -14.42 -21.33 -18.48
CA VAL A 272 -13.51 -21.90 -19.47
C VAL A 272 -13.78 -23.39 -19.59
N TRP A 273 -14.11 -23.82 -20.80
CA TRP A 273 -14.35 -25.21 -21.18
C TRP A 273 -13.13 -25.72 -21.93
N GLU A 274 -12.50 -26.79 -21.44
CA GLU A 274 -11.38 -27.48 -22.08
C GLU A 274 -11.85 -28.89 -22.42
N PHE A 275 -11.87 -29.27 -23.70
CA PHE A 275 -12.45 -30.54 -24.14
C PHE A 275 -11.45 -31.72 -24.11
N GLY A 276 -10.18 -31.45 -23.77
CA GLY A 276 -9.14 -32.48 -23.67
C GLY A 276 -8.46 -32.86 -24.99
N ASP A 277 -8.92 -32.31 -26.12
CA ASP A 277 -8.32 -32.46 -27.46
C ASP A 277 -7.51 -31.23 -27.89
N GLY A 278 -7.16 -30.37 -26.93
CA GLY A 278 -6.50 -29.09 -27.17
C GLY A 278 -7.44 -27.92 -27.51
N ARG A 279 -8.75 -28.18 -27.75
CA ARG A 279 -9.72 -27.11 -27.99
C ARG A 279 -10.33 -26.60 -26.69
N SER A 280 -10.63 -25.31 -26.68
CA SER A 280 -11.31 -24.66 -25.56
C SER A 280 -12.34 -23.63 -26.00
N LYS A 281 -13.28 -23.31 -25.11
CA LYS A 281 -14.25 -22.23 -25.26
C LYS A 281 -14.30 -21.40 -23.98
N LYS A 282 -14.45 -20.08 -24.12
CA LYS A 282 -14.63 -19.15 -23.01
C LYS A 282 -16.01 -18.54 -23.08
N GLU A 283 -16.63 -18.34 -21.93
CA GLU A 283 -17.95 -17.73 -21.79
C GLU A 283 -17.96 -16.82 -20.56
N PHE A 284 -18.62 -15.68 -20.69
CA PHE A 284 -18.74 -14.70 -19.61
C PHE A 284 -20.19 -14.61 -19.14
N LEU A 285 -20.41 -14.87 -17.85
CA LEU A 285 -21.72 -14.87 -17.23
C LEU A 285 -21.82 -13.69 -16.27
N ARG A 286 -22.59 -12.66 -16.64
CA ARG A 286 -22.81 -11.47 -15.79
C ARG A 286 -23.41 -11.84 -14.44
N GLU A 287 -24.41 -12.71 -14.45
CA GLU A 287 -25.07 -13.17 -13.24
C GLU A 287 -25.45 -14.64 -13.35
N VAL A 288 -25.11 -15.41 -12.31
CA VAL A 288 -25.43 -16.82 -12.19
C VAL A 288 -26.48 -17.01 -11.11
N LYS A 289 -27.67 -17.50 -11.50
CA LYS A 289 -28.69 -17.91 -10.53
C LYS A 289 -28.21 -19.13 -9.76
N LYS A 290 -28.67 -19.30 -8.51
CA LYS A 290 -28.31 -20.46 -7.69
C LYS A 290 -28.76 -21.76 -8.40
N GLY A 291 -27.80 -22.62 -8.76
CA GLY A 291 -28.07 -23.85 -9.50
C GLY A 291 -28.29 -23.65 -11.00
N GLY A 292 -27.83 -22.52 -11.56
CA GLY A 292 -27.87 -22.26 -13.00
C GLY A 292 -27.15 -23.36 -13.77
N LYS A 293 -27.80 -23.85 -14.82
CA LYS A 293 -27.30 -24.89 -15.72
C LYS A 293 -26.78 -24.27 -17.00
N TYR A 294 -25.61 -24.71 -17.43
CA TYR A 294 -24.99 -24.30 -18.68
C TYR A 294 -24.46 -25.54 -19.38
N GLU A 295 -24.70 -25.67 -20.68
CA GLU A 295 -24.33 -26.86 -21.43
C GLU A 295 -23.59 -26.54 -22.73
N LYS A 296 -22.74 -27.46 -23.16
CA LYS A 296 -22.09 -27.47 -24.47
C LYS A 296 -22.20 -28.86 -25.08
N THR A 297 -22.58 -28.92 -26.34
CA THR A 297 -22.47 -30.14 -27.15
C THR A 297 -21.11 -30.18 -27.84
N TYR A 298 -20.49 -31.37 -27.87
CA TYR A 298 -19.19 -31.58 -28.51
C TYR A 298 -19.11 -32.95 -29.19
N LYS A 299 -18.33 -33.05 -30.28
CA LYS A 299 -18.11 -34.29 -31.03
C LYS A 299 -16.61 -34.55 -31.14
N TYR A 300 -16.16 -35.72 -30.70
CA TYR A 300 -14.76 -36.13 -30.78
C TYR A 300 -14.49 -36.80 -32.13
N PRO A 301 -13.58 -36.25 -32.95
CA PRO A 301 -13.33 -36.75 -34.31
C PRO A 301 -12.54 -38.07 -34.31
N GLU A 302 -11.70 -38.30 -33.31
CA GLU A 302 -10.81 -39.44 -33.21
C GLU A 302 -11.15 -40.29 -31.98
N PRO A 303 -10.94 -41.62 -32.04
CA PRO A 303 -11.06 -42.45 -30.85
C PRO A 303 -9.91 -42.16 -29.88
N GLY A 304 -10.20 -42.11 -28.59
CA GLY A 304 -9.23 -41.73 -27.58
C GLY A 304 -9.82 -41.55 -26.19
N VAL A 305 -8.96 -41.26 -25.22
CA VAL A 305 -9.35 -40.89 -23.85
C VAL A 305 -9.14 -39.40 -23.69
N TYR A 306 -10.22 -38.68 -23.41
CA TYR A 306 -10.24 -37.23 -23.30
C TYR A 306 -10.53 -36.81 -21.85
N VAL A 307 -9.78 -35.82 -21.35
CA VAL A 307 -10.02 -35.21 -20.04
C VAL A 307 -10.70 -33.87 -20.24
N ILE A 308 -12.01 -33.86 -20.08
CA ILE A 308 -12.81 -32.63 -20.10
C ILE A 308 -12.55 -31.90 -18.79
N LYS A 309 -12.19 -30.62 -18.86
CA LYS A 309 -12.00 -29.77 -17.69
C LYS A 309 -12.80 -28.49 -17.85
N VAL A 310 -13.53 -28.11 -16.82
CA VAL A 310 -14.30 -26.87 -16.80
C VAL A 310 -13.90 -26.05 -15.58
N ARG A 311 -13.55 -24.80 -15.82
CA ARG A 311 -13.17 -23.84 -14.77
C ARG A 311 -14.18 -22.70 -14.75
N ALA A 312 -14.66 -22.32 -13.57
CA ALA A 312 -15.50 -21.16 -13.35
C ALA A 312 -14.85 -20.26 -12.29
N SER A 313 -14.63 -18.98 -12.59
CA SER A 313 -13.93 -18.07 -11.68
C SER A 313 -14.47 -16.64 -11.70
N ASN A 314 -14.33 -15.96 -10.57
CA ASN A 314 -14.46 -14.51 -10.43
C ASN A 314 -13.39 -14.00 -9.42
N PRO A 315 -13.28 -12.69 -9.13
CA PRO A 315 -12.26 -12.15 -8.23
C PRO A 315 -12.27 -12.73 -6.81
N HIS A 316 -13.37 -13.36 -6.38
CA HIS A 316 -13.54 -13.86 -5.02
C HIS A 316 -13.42 -15.39 -4.89
N ALA A 317 -13.57 -16.13 -6.00
CA ALA A 317 -13.57 -17.59 -5.96
C ALA A 317 -13.21 -18.21 -7.33
N ASN A 318 -12.69 -19.43 -7.29
CA ASN A 318 -12.29 -20.18 -8.48
C ASN A 318 -12.53 -21.67 -8.25
N PHE A 319 -13.31 -22.30 -9.14
CA PHE A 319 -13.61 -23.73 -9.10
C PHE A 319 -13.21 -24.39 -10.42
N SER A 320 -12.74 -25.63 -10.32
CA SER A 320 -12.41 -26.47 -11.48
C SER A 320 -12.98 -27.86 -11.24
N GLN A 321 -13.55 -28.46 -12.29
CA GLN A 321 -14.03 -29.84 -12.29
C GLN A 321 -13.54 -30.54 -13.56
N SER A 322 -13.31 -31.84 -13.48
CA SER A 322 -12.84 -32.64 -14.61
C SER A 322 -13.62 -33.94 -14.73
N HIS A 323 -13.73 -34.45 -15.95
CA HIS A 323 -14.36 -35.72 -16.28
C HIS A 323 -13.56 -36.44 -17.38
N VAL A 324 -13.38 -37.75 -17.24
CA VAL A 324 -12.69 -38.57 -18.25
C VAL A 324 -13.74 -39.24 -19.12
N LEU A 325 -13.66 -39.00 -20.43
CA LEU A 325 -14.55 -39.57 -21.44
C LEU A 325 -13.77 -40.42 -22.44
N ARG A 326 -14.30 -41.59 -22.81
CA ARG A 326 -13.70 -42.44 -23.85
C ARG A 326 -14.52 -42.31 -25.13
N ALA A 327 -13.86 -41.90 -26.21
CA ALA A 327 -14.42 -41.92 -27.55
C ALA A 327 -13.97 -43.19 -28.28
N GLN A 328 -14.91 -43.96 -28.83
CA GLN A 328 -14.61 -45.20 -29.53
C GLN A 328 -15.23 -45.21 -30.93
N ARG A 329 -14.65 -45.99 -31.85
CA ARG A 329 -15.31 -46.25 -33.14
C ARG A 329 -16.45 -47.25 -32.93
N PRO A 330 -17.60 -47.06 -33.57
CA PRO A 330 -18.71 -48.00 -33.45
C PRO A 330 -18.31 -49.36 -34.06
N VAL A 331 -18.73 -50.46 -33.44
CA VAL A 331 -18.61 -51.79 -34.03
C VAL A 331 -19.65 -51.90 -35.14
N LEU A 332 -19.19 -51.92 -36.40
CA LEU A 332 -20.08 -52.09 -37.54
C LEU A 332 -20.53 -53.56 -37.64
N PRO A 333 -21.75 -53.85 -38.15
CA PRO A 333 -22.28 -55.20 -38.29
C PRO A 333 -21.60 -56.05 -39.39
N ILE A 334 -20.38 -55.69 -39.80
CA ILE A 334 -19.59 -56.37 -40.84
C ILE A 334 -18.59 -57.38 -40.22
N TYR A 335 -18.89 -57.87 -39.03
CA TYR A 335 -18.05 -58.89 -38.38
C TYR A 335 -18.44 -60.28 -38.91
N GLY A 336 -17.46 -61.01 -39.41
CA GLY A 336 -17.61 -62.41 -39.78
C GLY A 336 -16.83 -63.28 -38.79
N VAL A 337 -17.50 -64.22 -38.12
CA VAL A 337 -16.81 -65.28 -37.38
C VAL A 337 -16.51 -66.38 -38.38
N THR A 338 -15.29 -66.42 -38.91
CA THR A 338 -14.85 -67.55 -39.73
C THR A 338 -14.21 -68.60 -38.83
N THR A 339 -14.76 -69.81 -38.84
CA THR A 339 -14.10 -70.99 -38.28
C THR A 339 -13.39 -71.75 -39.40
N ASN A 340 -12.13 -72.08 -39.20
CA ASN A 340 -11.41 -73.04 -40.05
C ASN A 340 -11.49 -74.47 -39.46
N THR A 341 -12.39 -74.70 -38.50
CA THR A 341 -12.53 -75.96 -37.76
C THR A 341 -13.62 -76.83 -38.40
N PRO A 342 -13.42 -78.17 -38.50
CA PRO A 342 -12.23 -78.91 -38.09
C PRO A 342 -11.08 -78.90 -39.11
N GLN A 343 -9.85 -78.64 -38.63
CA GLN A 343 -8.64 -78.93 -39.39
C GLN A 343 -8.17 -80.36 -39.09
N ILE A 344 -7.91 -81.14 -40.14
CA ILE A 344 -7.35 -82.48 -40.01
C ILE A 344 -5.84 -82.31 -39.73
N LEU A 345 -5.41 -82.60 -38.51
CA LEU A 345 -4.00 -82.65 -38.17
C LEU A 345 -3.35 -83.91 -38.79
N PRO A 346 -2.08 -83.84 -39.25
CA PRO A 346 -1.35 -85.01 -39.72
C PRO A 346 -1.30 -86.10 -38.63
N SER A 347 -1.42 -87.35 -39.07
CA SER A 347 -1.95 -88.54 -38.41
C SER A 347 -1.25 -89.08 -37.13
N LYS A 348 -0.70 -88.24 -36.26
CA LYS A 348 -0.06 -88.70 -35.00
C LYS A 348 -0.55 -88.09 -33.69
N PHE A 349 -1.57 -87.21 -33.69
CA PHE A 349 -2.16 -86.76 -32.43
C PHE A 349 -3.69 -86.68 -32.51
N GLN A 350 -4.37 -87.61 -31.84
CA GLN A 350 -5.79 -87.51 -31.49
C GLN A 350 -5.95 -86.48 -30.37
N SER A 351 -6.16 -85.22 -30.74
CA SER A 351 -6.79 -84.22 -29.87
C SER A 351 -7.40 -83.13 -30.75
N PHE A 352 -8.72 -82.94 -30.64
CA PHE A 352 -9.41 -81.84 -31.32
C PHE A 352 -9.05 -80.53 -30.62
N PHE A 353 -8.31 -79.66 -31.31
CA PHE A 353 -8.08 -78.29 -30.88
C PHE A 353 -9.07 -77.38 -31.61
N PHE A 354 -9.78 -76.54 -30.86
CA PHE A 354 -10.71 -75.52 -31.40
C PHE A 354 -10.09 -74.12 -31.21
N PRO A 355 -9.20 -73.66 -32.11
CA PRO A 355 -8.74 -72.27 -32.07
C PRO A 355 -9.81 -71.36 -32.69
N PHE A 356 -10.39 -70.47 -31.89
CA PHE A 356 -11.18 -69.35 -32.41
C PHE A 356 -10.24 -68.18 -32.74
N VAL A 357 -10.32 -67.66 -33.96
CA VAL A 357 -9.62 -66.43 -34.38
C VAL A 357 -10.66 -65.35 -34.62
N LEU A 358 -10.61 -64.27 -33.82
CA LEU A 358 -11.44 -63.09 -34.02
C LEU A 358 -10.72 -62.13 -34.99
N LEU A 359 -11.26 -61.97 -36.20
CA LEU A 359 -10.81 -60.95 -37.15
C LEU A 359 -11.72 -59.73 -37.04
N LEU A 360 -11.18 -58.61 -36.57
CA LEU A 360 -11.82 -57.29 -36.63
C LEU A 360 -11.37 -56.62 -37.93
N PHE A 361 -12.30 -56.38 -38.86
CA PHE A 361 -12.06 -55.69 -40.14
C PHE A 361 -12.39 -54.20 -40.04
#